data_AF-A0A1C5ETB9-F1
#
_entry.id   AF-A0A1C5ETB9-F1
#
_cell.length_a   1.000
_cell.length_b   1.000
_cell.length_c   1.000
_cell.angle_alpha   90.00
_cell.angle_beta   90.00
_cell.angle_gamma   90.00
#
_symmetry.space_group_name_H-M   'P 1'
#
loop_
_entity.id
_entity.type
_entity.pdbx_description
1 polymer ?
#
loop_
_entity_poly.entity_id
_entity_poly.type
_entity_poly.pdbx_seq_one_letter_code
_entity_poly.pdbx_strand_id
1 'polypeptide(L)'
;MNAGLARLRASQEEERAATKQAAAAAIGDLSDRELFIAGVALYWAEGAKSKPHRRAEVLQFINSDPDVIKLFLRRLDLLGVTRDRLTLRVRISETADVEAAEKYWADIVGIGVSAFSRATLKKHNPRTVR
;
A
#
# COMPACT_ATOMS: atom_id res chain seq x y z
N MET A 1 33.23 -16.07 0.81
CA MET A 1 31.89 -16.70 0.78
C MET A 1 30.76 -15.82 0.22
N ASN A 2 30.92 -14.49 0.05
CA ASN A 2 29.80 -13.60 -0.32
C ASN A 2 29.52 -13.44 -1.84
N ALA A 3 30.49 -13.73 -2.71
CA ALA A 3 30.35 -13.50 -4.16
C ALA A 3 29.37 -14.47 -4.85
N GLY A 4 29.28 -15.72 -4.39
CA GLY A 4 28.33 -16.71 -4.93
C GLY A 4 26.88 -16.35 -4.62
N LEU A 5 26.60 -15.94 -3.39
CA LEU A 5 25.27 -15.49 -2.97
C LEU A 5 24.84 -14.19 -3.65
N ALA A 6 25.77 -13.25 -3.85
CA ALA A 6 25.50 -12.02 -4.58
C ALA A 6 25.12 -12.29 -6.05
N ARG A 7 25.85 -13.18 -6.73
CA ARG A 7 25.52 -13.61 -8.11
C ARG A 7 24.16 -14.31 -8.20
N LEU A 8 23.86 -15.19 -7.26
CA LEU A 8 22.55 -15.85 -7.21
C LEU A 8 21.41 -14.84 -7.03
N ARG A 9 21.56 -13.89 -6.10
CA ARG A 9 20.55 -12.84 -5.87
C ARG A 9 20.38 -11.93 -7.09
N ALA A 10 21.47 -11.57 -7.76
CA ALA A 10 21.42 -10.79 -9.00
C ALA A 10 20.64 -11.54 -10.09
N SER A 11 20.97 -12.81 -10.33
CA SER A 11 20.25 -13.67 -11.29
C SER A 11 18.77 -13.79 -10.95
N GLN A 12 18.42 -13.98 -9.68
CA GLN A 12 17.01 -14.04 -9.24
C GLN A 12 16.28 -12.71 -9.43
N GLU A 13 16.96 -11.59 -9.21
CA GLU A 13 16.36 -10.28 -9.41
C GLU A 13 16.13 -9.97 -10.89
N GLU A 14 17.06 -10.37 -11.77
CA GLU A 14 16.90 -10.31 -13.22
C GLU A 14 15.70 -11.15 -13.69
N GLU A 15 15.57 -12.40 -13.22
CA GLU A 15 14.43 -13.27 -13.53
C GLU A 15 13.10 -12.69 -13.05
N ARG A 16 13.07 -12.12 -11.83
CA ARG A 16 11.87 -11.44 -11.31
C ARG A 16 11.54 -10.21 -12.13
N ALA A 17 12.53 -9.40 -12.50
CA ALA A 17 12.32 -8.21 -13.30
C ALA A 17 11.75 -8.57 -14.68
N ALA A 18 12.31 -9.58 -15.35
CA ALA A 18 11.82 -10.07 -16.63
C ALA A 18 10.37 -10.59 -16.52
N THR A 19 10.06 -11.35 -15.47
CA THR A 19 8.71 -11.86 -15.21
C THR A 19 7.71 -10.72 -15.00
N LYS A 20 8.07 -9.71 -14.20
CA LYS A 20 7.24 -8.52 -13.97
C LYS A 20 7.01 -7.72 -15.26
N GLN A 21 8.05 -7.54 -16.08
CA GLN A 21 7.95 -6.85 -17.36
C GLN A 21 7.05 -7.59 -18.34
N ALA A 22 7.20 -8.91 -18.46
CA ALA A 22 6.34 -9.73 -19.32
C ALA A 22 4.87 -9.68 -18.87
N ALA A 23 4.60 -9.75 -17.56
CA ALA A 23 3.26 -9.60 -17.02
C ALA A 23 2.67 -8.20 -17.29
N ALA A 24 3.45 -7.14 -17.10
CA ALA A 24 3.03 -5.78 -17.39
C ALA A 24 2.70 -5.60 -18.88
N ALA A 25 3.54 -6.13 -19.78
CA ALA A 25 3.32 -6.06 -21.22
C ALA A 25 2.07 -6.86 -21.66
N ALA A 26 1.79 -8.00 -21.01
CA ALA A 26 0.61 -8.80 -21.31
C ALA A 26 -0.71 -8.13 -20.86
N ILE A 27 -0.67 -7.34 -19.79
CA ILE A 27 -1.84 -6.57 -19.31
C ILE A 27 -2.00 -5.27 -20.12
N GLY A 28 -0.91 -4.56 -20.40
CA GLY A 28 -0.95 -3.26 -21.05
C GLY A 28 -1.53 -2.16 -20.15
N ASP A 29 -2.04 -1.10 -20.77
CA ASP A 29 -2.72 -0.01 -20.07
C ASP A 29 -4.09 -0.45 -19.57
N LEU A 30 -4.40 -0.14 -18.32
CA LEU A 30 -5.70 -0.44 -17.73
C LEU A 30 -6.73 0.60 -18.18
N SER A 31 -7.84 0.12 -18.72
CA SER A 31 -9.04 0.93 -18.88
C SER A 31 -9.65 1.30 -17.53
N ASP A 32 -10.50 2.33 -17.50
CA ASP A 32 -11.25 2.72 -16.30
C ASP A 32 -12.06 1.56 -15.71
N ARG A 33 -12.64 0.70 -16.56
CA ARG A 33 -13.38 -0.48 -16.11
C ARG A 33 -12.47 -1.49 -15.41
N GLU A 34 -11.28 -1.75 -15.94
CA GLU A 34 -10.32 -2.68 -15.34
C GLU A 34 -9.76 -2.12 -14.04
N LEU A 35 -9.43 -0.83 -14.00
CA LEU A 35 -9.02 -0.13 -12.78
C LEU A 35 -10.11 -0.21 -11.70
N PHE A 36 -11.38 -0.02 -12.08
CA PHE A 36 -12.51 -0.13 -11.15
C PHE A 36 -12.62 -1.55 -10.57
N ILE A 37 -12.58 -2.59 -11.42
CA ILE A 37 -12.66 -3.99 -10.99
C ILE A 37 -11.48 -4.35 -10.08
N ALA A 38 -10.26 -4.02 -10.50
CA ALA A 38 -9.04 -4.30 -9.76
C ALA A 38 -9.09 -3.68 -8.36
N GLY A 39 -9.49 -2.41 -8.26
CA GLY A 39 -9.55 -1.76 -6.96
C GLY A 39 -10.73 -2.24 -6.10
N VAL A 40 -11.85 -2.73 -6.67
CA VAL A 40 -12.91 -3.43 -5.90
C VAL A 40 -12.37 -4.73 -5.30
N ALA A 41 -11.71 -5.55 -6.11
CA ALA A 41 -11.10 -6.80 -5.65
C ALA A 41 -10.04 -6.53 -4.57
N LEU A 42 -9.22 -5.50 -4.76
CA LEU A 42 -8.22 -5.08 -3.79
C LEU A 42 -8.84 -4.64 -2.47
N TYR A 43 -9.94 -3.87 -2.50
CA TYR A 43 -10.66 -3.51 -1.29
C TYR A 43 -11.28 -4.73 -0.61
N TRP A 44 -11.74 -5.73 -1.36
CA TRP A 44 -12.25 -6.96 -0.78
C TRP A 44 -11.16 -7.75 -0.03
N ALA A 45 -9.93 -7.76 -0.56
CA ALA A 45 -8.80 -8.44 0.05
C ALA A 45 -8.22 -7.71 1.27
N GLU A 46 -7.98 -6.40 1.15
CA GLU A 46 -7.19 -5.61 2.11
C GLU A 46 -8.02 -4.57 2.89
N GLY A 47 -9.25 -4.31 2.46
CA GLY A 47 -10.14 -3.32 3.06
C GLY A 47 -10.71 -3.75 4.40
N ALA A 48 -11.10 -2.78 5.22
CA ALA A 48 -11.74 -3.07 6.49
C ALA A 48 -13.15 -3.65 6.30
N LYS A 49 -13.47 -4.67 7.09
CA LYS A 49 -14.82 -5.22 7.16
C LYS A 49 -15.73 -4.33 7.99
N SER A 50 -16.91 -4.02 7.47
CA SER A 50 -18.00 -3.44 8.25
C SER A 50 -18.63 -4.52 9.14
N LYS A 51 -19.04 -4.16 10.36
CA LYS A 51 -19.74 -5.07 11.28
C LYS A 51 -21.17 -4.57 11.50
N PRO A 52 -22.18 -5.45 11.64
CA PRO A 52 -23.57 -5.01 11.84
C PRO A 52 -23.75 -4.05 13.02
N HIS A 53 -23.05 -4.28 14.13
CA HIS A 53 -23.08 -3.44 15.33
C HIS A 53 -22.14 -2.21 15.28
N ARG A 54 -21.39 -2.05 14.18
CA ARG A 54 -20.48 -0.93 13.95
C ARG A 54 -20.35 -0.71 12.46
N ARG A 55 -21.45 -0.25 11.84
CA ARG A 55 -21.47 0.11 10.43
C ARG A 55 -20.53 1.29 10.25
N ALA A 56 -19.42 1.07 9.55
CA ALA A 56 -18.55 2.15 9.14
C ALA A 56 -19.04 2.68 7.79
N GLU A 57 -19.42 3.96 7.75
CA GLU A 57 -19.69 4.69 6.50
C GLU A 57 -18.41 5.32 5.92
N VAL A 58 -17.25 4.91 6.46
CA VAL A 58 -15.92 5.33 6.05
C VAL A 58 -15.21 4.15 5.44
N LEU A 59 -14.69 4.34 4.23
CA LEU A 59 -13.81 3.39 3.58
C LEU A 59 -12.46 3.37 4.31
N GLN A 60 -12.02 2.21 4.77
CA GLN A 60 -10.70 2.04 5.39
C GLN A 60 -9.89 1.03 4.61
N PHE A 61 -8.67 1.43 4.24
CA PHE A 61 -7.72 0.63 3.47
C PHE A 61 -6.33 0.83 4.06
N ILE A 62 -5.55 -0.25 4.19
CA ILE A 62 -4.19 -0.19 4.71
C ILE A 62 -3.30 -1.19 3.97
N ASN A 63 -2.15 -0.72 3.50
CA ASN A 63 -1.13 -1.58 2.91
C ASN A 63 0.25 -0.92 3.07
N SER A 64 1.33 -1.70 3.04
CA SER A 64 2.70 -1.21 3.12
C SER A 64 3.39 -1.09 1.76
N ASP A 65 2.78 -1.64 0.70
CA ASP A 65 3.27 -1.57 -0.66
C ASP A 65 2.83 -0.24 -1.31
N PRO A 66 3.78 0.60 -1.79
CA PRO A 66 3.47 1.89 -2.37
C PRO A 66 2.67 1.79 -3.67
N ASP A 67 2.87 0.76 -4.48
CA ASP A 67 2.16 0.61 -5.76
C ASP A 67 0.72 0.16 -5.55
N VAL A 68 0.47 -0.65 -4.51
CA VAL A 68 -0.89 -0.97 -4.05
C VAL A 68 -1.63 0.29 -3.60
N ILE A 69 -0.98 1.16 -2.81
CA ILE A 69 -1.57 2.43 -2.37
C ILE A 69 -1.85 3.34 -3.57
N LYS A 70 -0.91 3.48 -4.52
CA LYS A 70 -1.11 4.29 -5.73
C LYS A 70 -2.29 3.79 -6.57
N LEU A 71 -2.38 2.48 -6.81
CA LEU A 71 -3.50 1.89 -7.56
C LEU A 71 -4.84 2.20 -6.87
N PHE A 72 -4.86 2.09 -5.54
CA PHE A 72 -6.06 2.40 -4.77
C PHE A 72 -6.45 3.88 -4.86
N LEU A 73 -5.47 4.79 -4.79
CA LEU A 73 -5.68 6.23 -4.98
C LEU A 73 -6.19 6.57 -6.39
N ARG A 74 -5.68 5.89 -7.43
CA ARG A 74 -6.17 6.03 -8.80
C ARG A 74 -7.63 5.57 -8.95
N ARG A 75 -8.03 4.49 -8.27
CA ARG A 75 -9.45 4.11 -8.18
C ARG A 75 -10.28 5.19 -7.49
N LEU A 76 -9.77 5.80 -6.43
CA LEU A 76 -10.47 6.90 -5.75
C LEU A 76 -10.63 8.12 -6.68
N ASP A 77 -9.61 8.43 -7.49
CA ASP A 77 -9.69 9.48 -8.52
C ASP A 77 -10.78 9.18 -9.54
N LEU A 78 -10.83 7.93 -10.05
CA LEU A 78 -11.85 7.48 -10.98
C LEU A 78 -13.28 7.65 -10.41
N LEU A 79 -13.44 7.55 -9.09
CA LEU A 79 -14.71 7.76 -8.39
C LEU A 79 -14.96 9.22 -7.96
N GLY A 80 -14.07 10.15 -8.35
CA GLY A 80 -14.18 11.57 -8.00
C GLY A 80 -13.91 11.88 -6.53
N VAL A 81 -13.18 11.03 -5.81
CA VAL A 81 -12.81 11.25 -4.41
C VAL A 81 -11.54 12.11 -4.35
N THR A 82 -11.73 13.36 -3.93
CA THR A 82 -10.67 14.35 -3.78
C THR A 82 -9.81 14.10 -2.53
N ARG A 83 -8.58 14.64 -2.53
CA ARG A 83 -7.58 14.34 -1.48
C ARG A 83 -7.90 14.96 -0.12
N ASP A 84 -8.63 16.07 -0.09
CA ASP A 84 -9.14 16.71 1.12
C ASP A 84 -10.11 15.83 1.92
N ARG A 85 -10.71 14.82 1.27
CA ARG A 85 -11.58 13.84 1.94
C ARG A 85 -10.82 12.69 2.58
N LEU A 86 -9.50 12.61 2.38
CA LEU A 86 -8.68 11.53 2.91
C LEU A 86 -8.18 11.87 4.31
N THR A 87 -8.21 10.89 5.20
CA THR A 87 -7.50 10.93 6.48
C THR A 87 -6.43 9.86 6.44
N LEU A 88 -5.16 10.27 6.45
CA LEU A 88 -4.04 9.33 6.43
C LEU A 88 -3.52 9.07 7.83
N ARG A 89 -2.97 7.86 8.04
CA ARG A 89 -2.29 7.48 9.27
C ARG A 89 -1.27 6.39 8.99
N VAL A 90 -0.05 6.61 9.45
CA VAL A 90 0.99 5.57 9.45
C VAL A 90 0.77 4.61 10.62
N ARG A 91 0.80 3.30 10.35
CA ARG A 91 0.93 2.26 11.39
C ARG A 91 2.34 1.71 11.35
N ILE A 92 3.10 1.91 12.43
CA ILE A 92 4.55 1.70 12.43
C ILE A 92 5.03 1.14 13.78
N SER A 93 6.18 0.47 13.78
CA SER A 93 6.83 0.02 15.02
C SER A 93 7.16 1.21 15.92
N GLU A 94 7.09 1.01 17.24
CA GLU A 94 7.51 2.04 18.21
C GLU A 94 8.99 2.42 18.12
N THR A 95 9.81 1.57 17.50
CA THR A 95 11.25 1.78 17.31
C THR A 95 11.62 2.43 15.98
N ALA A 96 10.66 2.63 15.08
CA ALA A 96 10.92 3.15 13.76
C ALA A 96 10.61 4.65 13.66
N ASP A 97 11.24 5.31 12.70
CA ASP A 97 11.14 6.74 12.49
C ASP A 97 9.79 7.11 11.87
N VAL A 98 8.93 7.71 12.70
CA VAL A 98 7.58 8.14 12.29
C VAL A 98 7.65 9.29 11.29
N GLU A 99 8.53 10.26 11.51
CA GLU A 99 8.63 11.47 10.68
C GLU A 99 9.13 11.11 9.28
N ALA A 100 10.14 10.25 9.19
CA ALA A 100 10.63 9.73 7.92
C ALA A 100 9.54 8.94 7.16
N ALA A 101 8.76 8.12 7.88
CA ALA A 101 7.68 7.36 7.27
C ALA A 101 6.54 8.26 6.78
N GLU A 102 6.11 9.25 7.57
CA GLU A 102 5.08 10.21 7.16
C GLU A 102 5.53 11.02 5.95
N LYS A 103 6.80 11.46 5.90
CA LYS A 103 7.36 12.15 4.73
C LYS A 103 7.37 11.26 3.49
N TYR A 104 7.84 10.02 3.61
CA TYR A 104 7.83 9.05 2.51
C TYR A 104 6.43 8.84 1.93
N TRP A 105 5.43 8.65 2.80
CA TRP A 105 4.05 8.45 2.36
C TRP A 105 3.40 9.74 1.85
N ALA A 106 3.74 10.90 2.40
CA ALA A 106 3.32 12.20 1.88
C ALA A 106 3.75 12.39 0.42
N ASP A 107 5.01 12.06 0.10
CA ASP A 107 5.55 12.14 -1.26
C ASP A 107 4.82 11.18 -2.22
N ILE A 108 4.48 9.97 -1.77
CA ILE A 108 3.74 8.98 -2.60
C ILE A 108 2.29 9.39 -2.84
N VAL A 109 1.60 9.87 -1.80
CA VAL A 109 0.17 10.22 -1.89
C VAL A 109 -0.03 11.60 -2.54
N GLY A 110 1.01 12.44 -2.57
CA GLY A 110 0.97 13.79 -3.10
C GLY A 110 0.24 14.77 -2.19
N ILE A 111 0.31 14.56 -0.87
CA ILE A 111 -0.26 15.46 0.13
C ILE A 111 0.77 15.82 1.21
N GLY A 112 0.67 17.00 1.81
CA GLY A 112 1.58 17.41 2.88
C GLY A 112 1.45 16.55 4.13
N VAL A 113 2.56 16.41 4.87
CA VAL A 113 2.62 15.67 6.16
C VAL A 113 1.57 16.16 7.17
N SER A 114 1.17 17.43 7.11
CA SER A 114 0.12 18.01 7.97
C SER A 114 -1.26 17.35 7.82
N ALA A 115 -1.50 16.60 6.74
CA ALA A 115 -2.73 15.83 6.53
C ALA A 115 -2.74 14.47 7.26
N PHE A 116 -1.61 14.06 7.84
CA PHE A 116 -1.52 12.80 8.60
C PHE A 116 -2.08 12.98 10.01
N SER A 117 -2.95 12.06 10.40
CA SER A 117 -3.30 11.85 11.79
C SER A 117 -2.16 11.17 12.54
N ARG A 118 -2.07 11.41 13.86
CA ARG A 118 -1.11 10.77 14.78
C ARG A 118 -0.89 9.28 14.43
N ALA A 119 0.36 8.90 14.19
CA ALA A 119 0.71 7.52 13.90
C ALA A 119 0.20 6.52 14.95
N THR A 120 -0.15 5.31 14.52
CA THR A 120 -0.43 4.19 15.42
C THR A 120 0.85 3.40 15.64
N LEU A 121 1.37 3.47 16.86
CA LEU A 121 2.55 2.71 17.26
C LEU A 121 2.16 1.27 17.63
N LYS A 122 2.76 0.32 16.92
CA LYS A 122 2.66 -1.11 17.24
C LYS A 122 3.81 -1.46 18.19
N LYS A 123 3.48 -1.76 19.44
CA LYS A 123 4.45 -2.25 20.43
C LYS A 123 4.96 -3.63 20.07
N HIS A 124 6.24 -3.88 20.30
CA HIS A 124 6.82 -5.19 20.09
C HIS A 124 6.47 -6.08 21.30
N ASN A 125 5.31 -6.74 21.25
CA ASN A 125 4.97 -7.80 22.19
C ASN A 125 4.87 -9.13 21.44
N PRO A 126 6.00 -9.82 21.19
CA PRO A 126 5.99 -11.15 20.60
C PRO A 126 5.41 -12.14 21.62
N ARG A 127 4.07 -12.23 21.70
CA ARG A 127 3.38 -13.34 22.38
C ARG A 127 3.17 -14.54 21.46
N THR A 128 3.97 -14.64 20.40
CA THR A 128 3.98 -15.81 19.53
C THR A 128 5.18 -16.66 19.90
N VAL A 129 4.96 -17.59 20.84
CA VAL A 129 5.82 -18.78 20.96
C VAL A 129 5.48 -19.63 19.72
N ARG A 130 6.42 -19.73 18.78
CA ARG A 130 6.33 -20.63 17.63
C ARG A 130 7.35 -21.73 17.81
#